data_AF-T0YVH6-F1
#
_entry.id   AF-T0YVH6-F1
#
_cell.length_a   1.000
_cell.length_b   1.000
_cell.length_c   1.000
_cell.angle_alpha   90.00
_cell.angle_beta   90.00
_cell.angle_gamma   90.00
#
_symmetry.space_group_name_H-M   'P 1'
#
loop_
_entity.id
_entity.type
_entity.pdbx_description
1 polymer ?
#
loop_
_entity_poly.entity_id
_entity_poly.type
_entity_poly.pdbx_seq_one_letter_code
_entity_poly.pdbx_strand_id
1 'polypeptide(L)'
;MKELTQLPGGKGSKGLEELLRTARNLRPQLATVGRVQAVMAVLEGHGNFIMREVGRKHLADFETLDEAFHRRHEQPSSTERLLLILSGITFKLQQYQQGERFLRALQQAGGQLALDRVWSGPGSLPSWSEV
;
A
#
# COMPACT_ATOMS: atom_id res chain seq x y z
N MET A 1 -18.72 20.55 -58.95
CA MET A 1 -19.73 19.75 -58.23
C MET A 1 -19.35 18.27 -58.41
N LYS A 2 -18.26 17.81 -57.81
CA LYS A 2 -18.11 16.95 -56.60
C LYS A 2 -16.61 16.62 -56.67
N GLU A 3 -15.74 16.93 -55.72
CA GLU A 3 -15.51 16.19 -54.48
C GLU A 3 -14.59 17.05 -53.60
N LEU A 4 -15.10 17.59 -52.50
CA LEU A 4 -14.30 18.25 -51.45
C LEU A 4 -14.94 17.90 -50.10
N THR A 5 -15.01 16.62 -49.77
CA THR A 5 -15.56 16.17 -48.49
C THR A 5 -14.97 14.85 -48.05
N GLN A 6 -13.69 14.82 -47.69
CA GLN A 6 -13.18 13.89 -46.67
C GLN A 6 -12.06 14.57 -45.87
N LEU A 7 -12.47 15.35 -44.87
CA LEU A 7 -11.59 15.72 -43.76
C LEU A 7 -11.53 14.52 -42.80
N PRO A 8 -10.33 14.02 -42.43
CA PRO A 8 -10.20 12.91 -41.48
C PRO A 8 -10.44 13.40 -40.05
N GLY A 9 -11.69 13.67 -39.69
CA GLY A 9 -12.12 13.92 -38.31
C GLY A 9 -12.57 12.62 -37.66
N GLY A 10 -11.73 11.97 -36.85
CA GLY A 10 -12.19 10.77 -36.12
C GLY A 10 -11.17 9.92 -35.36
N LYS A 11 -9.86 10.22 -35.42
CA LYS A 11 -8.85 9.44 -34.68
C LYS A 11 -8.76 9.83 -33.19
N GLY A 12 -9.01 11.10 -32.85
CA GLY A 12 -8.88 11.61 -31.49
C GLY A 12 -9.94 11.09 -30.51
N SER A 13 -11.22 11.01 -30.93
CA SER A 13 -12.30 10.53 -30.05
C SER A 13 -12.22 9.02 -29.80
N LYS A 14 -11.88 8.23 -30.83
CA LYS A 14 -11.71 6.77 -30.71
C LYS A 14 -10.56 6.39 -29.77
N GLY A 15 -9.43 7.09 -29.86
CA GLY A 15 -8.30 6.87 -28.95
C GLY A 15 -8.62 7.25 -27.50
N LEU A 16 -9.38 8.33 -27.28
CA LEU A 16 -9.84 8.73 -25.95
C LEU A 16 -10.85 7.73 -25.37
N GLU A 17 -11.78 7.24 -26.18
CA GLU A 17 -12.75 6.22 -25.77
C GLU A 17 -12.06 4.90 -25.40
N GLU A 18 -11.04 4.50 -26.14
CA GLU A 18 -10.24 3.31 -25.87
C GLU A 18 -9.41 3.45 -24.58
N LEU A 19 -8.80 4.62 -24.35
CA LEU A 19 -8.14 4.95 -23.07
C LEU A 19 -9.12 4.95 -21.90
N LEU A 20 -10.30 5.56 -22.04
CA LEU A 20 -11.33 5.61 -21.00
C LEU A 20 -11.88 4.22 -20.68
N ARG A 21 -12.08 3.37 -21.70
CA ARG A 21 -12.49 1.98 -21.54
C ARG A 21 -11.41 1.16 -20.83
N THR A 22 -10.15 1.32 -21.22
CA THR A 22 -9.02 0.67 -20.59
C THR A 22 -8.89 1.10 -19.13
N ALA A 23 -8.95 2.41 -18.85
CA ALA A 23 -8.93 2.95 -17.50
C ALA A 23 -10.12 2.45 -16.64
N ARG A 24 -11.32 2.34 -17.23
CA ARG A 24 -12.50 1.78 -16.55
C ARG A 24 -12.32 0.32 -16.17
N ASN A 25 -11.69 -0.47 -17.06
CA ASN A 25 -11.42 -1.89 -16.81
C ASN A 25 -10.27 -2.10 -15.80
N LEU A 26 -9.34 -1.15 -15.69
CA LEU A 26 -8.26 -1.16 -14.70
C LEU A 26 -8.73 -0.81 -13.28
N ARG A 27 -9.77 0.03 -13.13
CA ARG A 27 -10.27 0.47 -11.80
C ARG A 27 -10.59 -0.68 -10.84
N PRO A 28 -11.34 -1.73 -11.22
CA PRO A 28 -11.59 -2.87 -10.34
C PRO A 28 -10.32 -3.61 -9.93
N GLN A 29 -9.34 -3.73 -10.84
CA GLN A 29 -8.07 -4.39 -10.54
C GLN A 29 -7.25 -3.58 -9.52
N LEU A 30 -7.20 -2.26 -9.71
CA LEU A 30 -6.55 -1.33 -8.77
C LEU A 30 -7.20 -1.35 -7.39
N ALA A 31 -8.53 -1.49 -7.30
CA ALA A 31 -9.23 -1.61 -6.02
C ALA A 31 -8.84 -2.90 -5.28
N THR A 32 -8.73 -4.03 -5.98
CA THR A 32 -8.27 -5.30 -5.40
C THR A 32 -6.83 -5.20 -4.94
N VAL A 33 -5.94 -4.62 -5.75
CA VAL A 33 -4.54 -4.38 -5.37
C VAL A 33 -4.46 -3.49 -4.13
N GLY A 34 -5.22 -2.40 -4.07
CA GLY A 34 -5.27 -1.51 -2.91
C GLY A 34 -5.74 -2.22 -1.64
N ARG A 35 -6.71 -3.13 -1.73
CA ARG A 35 -7.13 -3.95 -0.57
C ARG A 35 -6.02 -4.89 -0.11
N VAL A 36 -5.34 -5.58 -1.02
CA VAL A 36 -4.20 -6.44 -0.67
C VAL A 36 -3.10 -5.62 -0.02
N GLN A 37 -2.80 -4.44 -0.55
CA GLN A 37 -1.80 -3.52 0.00
C GLN A 37 -2.16 -3.05 1.42
N ALA A 38 -3.43 -2.72 1.68
CA ALA A 38 -3.88 -2.33 3.01
C ALA A 38 -3.71 -3.46 4.03
N VAL A 39 -4.08 -4.70 3.67
CA VAL A 39 -3.88 -5.87 4.53
C VAL A 39 -2.41 -6.12 4.81
N MET A 40 -1.55 -6.05 3.78
CA MET A 40 -0.11 -6.20 3.95
C MET A 40 0.47 -5.13 4.87
N ALA A 41 0.06 -3.86 4.69
CA ALA A 41 0.53 -2.77 5.53
C ALA A 41 0.18 -2.98 7.00
N VAL A 42 -1.05 -3.42 7.31
CA VAL A 42 -1.46 -3.73 8.68
C VAL A 42 -0.70 -4.93 9.24
N LEU A 43 -0.52 -5.99 8.47
CA LEU A 43 0.16 -7.20 8.90
C LEU A 43 1.63 -6.91 9.27
N GLU A 44 2.33 -6.22 8.39
CA GLU A 44 3.72 -5.81 8.63
C GLU A 44 3.81 -4.77 9.77
N GLY A 45 2.91 -3.79 9.77
CA GLY A 45 2.79 -2.79 10.82
C GLY A 45 2.52 -3.41 12.20
N HIS A 46 1.76 -4.50 12.26
CA HIS A 46 1.48 -5.22 13.50
C HIS A 46 2.73 -5.90 14.06
N GLY A 47 3.54 -6.51 13.19
CA GLY A 47 4.85 -7.04 13.56
C GLY A 47 5.72 -5.97 14.20
N ASN A 48 5.88 -4.81 13.55
CA ASN A 48 6.66 -3.69 14.08
C ASN A 48 6.08 -3.14 15.39
N PHE A 49 4.75 -3.00 15.46
CA PHE A 49 4.05 -2.52 16.64
C PHE A 49 4.32 -3.42 17.86
N ILE A 50 4.13 -4.74 17.71
CA ILE A 50 4.40 -5.72 18.77
C ILE A 50 5.89 -5.77 19.10
N MET A 51 6.78 -5.76 18.10
CA MET A 51 8.23 -5.72 18.32
C MET A 51 8.65 -4.52 19.16
N ARG A 52 8.06 -3.34 18.95
CA ARG A 52 8.36 -2.15 19.76
C ARG A 52 7.73 -2.21 21.15
N GLU A 53 6.47 -2.65 21.26
CA GLU A 53 5.78 -2.72 22.56
C GLU A 53 6.36 -3.77 23.49
N VAL A 54 6.83 -4.89 22.95
CA VAL A 54 7.43 -5.98 23.72
C VAL A 54 8.94 -5.76 23.82
N GLY A 55 9.60 -5.39 22.73
CA GLY A 55 11.06 -5.23 22.67
C GLY A 55 11.60 -4.22 23.69
N ARG A 56 10.96 -3.06 23.84
CA ARG A 56 11.35 -2.05 24.85
C ARG A 56 11.34 -2.56 26.28
N LYS A 57 10.51 -3.56 26.59
CA LYS A 57 10.36 -4.11 27.94
C LYS A 57 11.38 -5.19 28.25
N HIS A 58 12.00 -5.78 27.22
CA HIS A 58 12.84 -6.97 27.37
C HIS A 58 14.28 -6.79 26.85
N LEU A 59 14.56 -5.77 26.05
CA LEU A 59 15.87 -5.53 25.45
C LEU A 59 16.45 -4.21 25.99
N ALA A 60 17.62 -4.28 26.63
CA ALA A 60 18.27 -3.14 27.28
C ALA A 60 18.60 -2.01 26.28
N ASP A 61 19.13 -2.36 25.10
CA ASP A 61 19.53 -1.42 24.05
C ASP A 61 18.55 -1.43 22.86
N PHE A 62 17.26 -1.60 23.13
CA PHE A 62 16.24 -1.74 22.08
C PHE A 62 16.26 -0.59 21.08
N GLU A 63 16.39 0.66 21.51
CA GLU A 63 16.33 1.82 20.62
C GLU A 63 17.51 1.82 19.63
N THR A 64 18.72 1.47 20.06
CA THR A 64 19.89 1.30 19.18
C THR A 64 19.65 0.20 18.13
N LEU A 65 19.01 -0.89 18.55
CA LEU A 65 18.65 -1.99 17.65
C LEU A 65 17.58 -1.58 16.65
N ASP A 66 16.51 -0.91 17.10
CA ASP A 66 15.43 -0.39 16.26
C ASP A 66 15.96 0.59 15.20
N GLU A 67 16.85 1.51 15.58
CA GLU A 67 17.52 2.42 14.64
C GLU A 67 18.37 1.70 13.61
N ALA A 68 19.13 0.67 14.02
CA ALA A 68 19.96 -0.12 13.12
C ALA A 68 19.10 -0.91 12.12
N PHE A 69 17.98 -1.49 12.57
CA PHE A 69 16.99 -2.13 11.71
C PHE A 69 16.38 -1.13 10.74
N HIS A 70 15.96 0.06 11.22
CA HIS A 70 15.37 1.09 10.37
C HIS A 70 16.32 1.50 9.24
N ARG A 71 17.58 1.81 9.59
CA ARG A 71 18.63 2.19 8.63
C ARG A 71 18.89 1.10 7.59
N ARG A 72 18.83 -0.18 7.98
CA ARG A 72 18.99 -1.33 7.06
C ARG A 72 17.81 -1.46 6.09
N HIS A 73 16.60 -1.18 6.58
CA HIS A 73 15.36 -1.25 5.81
C HIS A 73 15.18 -0.06 4.84
N GLU A 74 15.78 1.10 5.12
CA GLU A 74 15.73 2.27 4.22
C GLU A 74 16.63 2.15 2.97
N GLN A 75 17.51 1.15 2.91
CA GLN A 75 18.52 1.01 1.84
C GLN A 75 18.33 -0.27 1.00
N PRO A 76 17.24 -0.44 0.23
CA PRO A 76 17.17 -1.48 -0.77
C PRO A 76 18.17 -1.21 -1.90
N SER A 77 18.85 -2.24 -2.39
CA SER A 77 19.80 -2.09 -3.49
C SER A 77 19.10 -1.69 -4.79
N SER A 78 19.78 -0.96 -5.68
CA SER A 78 19.22 -0.47 -6.94
C SER A 78 18.69 -1.59 -7.84
N THR A 79 19.31 -2.77 -7.76
CA THR A 79 18.91 -3.98 -8.51
C THR A 79 17.67 -4.64 -7.92
N GLU A 80 17.57 -4.72 -6.59
CA GLU A 80 16.35 -5.16 -5.92
C GLU A 80 15.15 -4.27 -6.25
N ARG A 81 15.36 -2.95 -6.33
CA ARG A 81 14.31 -1.97 -6.64
C ARG A 81 13.78 -2.17 -8.06
N LEU A 82 14.64 -2.49 -9.02
CA LEU A 82 14.27 -2.77 -10.40
C LEU A 82 13.46 -4.08 -10.54
N LEU A 83 13.88 -5.16 -9.86
CA LEU A 83 13.14 -6.43 -9.87
C LEU A 83 11.72 -6.31 -9.30
N LEU A 84 11.54 -5.45 -8.29
CA LEU A 84 10.23 -5.22 -7.66
C LEU A 84 9.29 -4.34 -8.48
N ILE A 85 9.83 -3.40 -9.25
CA ILE A 85 9.04 -2.63 -10.22
C ILE A 85 8.56 -3.57 -11.34
N LEU A 86 9.41 -4.49 -11.78
CA LEU A 86 9.10 -5.42 -12.86
C LEU A 86 8.12 -6.53 -12.44
N SER A 87 8.06 -6.91 -11.16
CA SER A 87 7.11 -7.93 -10.67
C SER A 87 5.68 -7.40 -10.50
N GLY A 88 5.43 -6.10 -10.67
CA GLY A 88 4.12 -5.49 -10.45
C GLY A 88 3.69 -5.42 -8.97
N ILE A 89 4.57 -5.84 -8.05
CA ILE A 89 4.39 -5.76 -6.61
C ILE A 89 5.11 -4.49 -6.13
N THR A 90 4.52 -3.34 -6.44
CA THR A 90 4.94 -2.07 -5.83
C THR A 90 4.19 -1.93 -4.48
N PHE A 91 4.78 -1.49 -3.36
CA PHE A 91 5.92 -0.61 -3.14
C PHE A 91 6.63 -0.97 -1.83
N LYS A 92 7.95 -1.14 -1.90
CA LYS A 92 8.86 -1.52 -0.81
C LYS A 92 8.93 -0.47 0.32
N LEU A 93 8.87 -0.95 1.56
CA LEU A 93 9.52 -0.44 2.79
C LEU A 93 9.01 0.86 3.44
N GLN A 94 8.74 1.94 2.69
CA GLN A 94 8.34 3.21 3.34
C GLN A 94 6.87 3.27 3.76
N GLN A 95 6.00 2.47 3.13
CA GLN A 95 4.57 2.41 3.44
C GLN A 95 4.22 1.52 4.65
N TYR A 96 5.16 0.78 5.25
CA TYR A 96 4.87 -0.08 6.42
C TYR A 96 4.76 0.69 7.74
N GLN A 97 5.42 1.85 7.82
CA GLN A 97 5.21 2.76 8.94
C GLN A 97 3.74 3.21 9.03
N GLN A 98 3.03 3.20 7.89
CA GLN A 98 1.62 3.57 7.82
C GLN A 98 0.75 2.59 8.61
N GLY A 99 0.97 1.28 8.46
CA GLY A 99 0.26 0.26 9.23
C GLY A 99 0.57 0.30 10.73
N GLU A 100 1.83 0.55 11.10
CA GLU A 100 2.19 0.73 12.51
C GLU A 100 1.51 1.98 13.10
N ARG A 101 1.54 3.11 12.38
CA ARG A 101 0.84 4.35 12.79
C ARG A 101 -0.66 4.12 12.95
N PHE A 102 -1.27 3.42 12.01
CA PHE A 102 -2.69 3.05 12.08
C PHE A 102 -3.00 2.23 13.33
N LEU A 103 -2.22 1.20 13.64
CA LEU A 103 -2.41 0.39 14.85
C LEU A 103 -2.17 1.18 16.13
N ARG A 104 -1.17 2.07 16.16
CA ARG A 104 -0.97 2.99 17.29
C ARG A 104 -2.16 3.91 17.49
N ALA A 105 -2.71 4.47 16.41
CA ALA A 105 -3.91 5.32 16.46
C ALA A 105 -5.14 4.54 16.96
N LEU A 106 -5.34 3.30 16.49
CA LEU A 106 -6.38 2.40 16.99
C LEU A 106 -6.22 2.11 18.48
N GLN A 107 -5.01 1.77 18.93
CA GLN A 107 -4.74 1.51 20.33
C GLN A 107 -5.02 2.74 21.19
N GLN A 108 -4.65 3.94 20.73
CA GLN A 108 -4.93 5.19 21.43
C GLN A 108 -6.43 5.49 21.48
N ALA A 109 -7.18 5.19 20.42
CA ALA A 109 -8.60 5.49 20.32
C ALA A 109 -9.50 4.50 21.08
N GLY A 110 -9.16 3.21 21.10
CA GLY A 110 -10.04 2.16 21.64
C GLY A 110 -9.33 1.00 22.32
N GLY A 111 -8.03 1.15 22.63
CA GLY A 111 -7.26 0.16 23.37
C GLY A 111 -7.15 -1.19 22.66
N GLN A 112 -7.03 -2.25 23.46
CA GLN A 112 -6.86 -3.62 22.95
C GLN A 112 -8.07 -4.10 22.13
N LEU A 113 -9.28 -3.75 22.56
CA LEU A 113 -10.52 -4.11 21.86
C LEU A 113 -10.56 -3.60 20.41
N ALA A 114 -10.03 -2.40 20.17
CA ALA A 114 -9.94 -1.85 18.82
C ALA A 114 -8.90 -2.60 17.96
N LEU A 115 -7.76 -2.99 18.54
CA LEU A 115 -6.75 -3.82 17.88
C LEU A 115 -7.30 -5.20 17.53
N ASP A 116 -7.97 -5.86 18.47
CA ASP A 116 -8.55 -7.19 18.27
C ASP A 116 -9.63 -7.18 17.18
N ARG A 117 -10.35 -6.07 17.04
CA ARG A 117 -11.40 -5.94 16.02
C ARG A 117 -10.84 -6.00 14.60
N VAL A 118 -9.64 -5.49 14.35
CA VAL A 118 -8.99 -5.59 13.03
C VAL A 118 -8.87 -7.04 12.57
N TRP A 119 -8.68 -7.97 13.52
CA TRP A 119 -8.47 -9.39 13.27
C TRP A 119 -9.74 -10.24 13.34
N SER A 120 -10.90 -9.64 13.61
CA SER A 120 -12.17 -10.37 13.77
C SER A 120 -12.70 -11.01 12.48
N GLY A 121 -12.17 -10.63 11.32
CA GLY A 121 -12.47 -11.26 10.04
C GLY A 121 -12.22 -10.34 8.84
N PRO A 122 -12.45 -10.84 7.61
CA PRO A 122 -12.15 -10.08 6.39
C PRO A 122 -12.87 -8.74 6.25
N GLY A 123 -14.07 -8.62 6.86
CA GLY A 123 -14.85 -7.38 6.84
C GLY A 123 -14.33 -6.28 7.78
N SER A 124 -13.40 -6.61 8.67
CA SER A 124 -12.83 -5.67 9.64
C SER A 124 -11.41 -5.23 9.26
N LEU A 125 -10.85 -5.79 8.19
CA LEU A 125 -9.57 -5.36 7.63
C LEU A 125 -9.75 -3.99 6.97
N PRO A 126 -8.80 -3.05 7.18
CA PRO A 126 -8.95 -1.72 6.64
C PRO A 126 -8.74 -1.70 5.13
N SER A 127 -9.36 -0.70 4.53
CA SER A 127 -9.06 -0.21 3.20
C SER A 127 -7.78 0.63 3.21
N TRP A 128 -7.21 0.86 2.03
CA TRP A 128 -6.05 1.75 1.89
C TRP A 128 -6.35 3.19 2.31
N SER A 129 -7.61 3.63 2.29
CA SER A 129 -8.01 4.96 2.76
C SER A 129 -8.04 5.09 4.29
N GLU A 130 -8.08 3.98 5.02
CA GLU A 130 -8.11 3.98 6.49
C GLU A 130 -6.71 3.88 7.12
N VAL A 131 -5.73 3.36 6.37
CA VAL A 131 -4.32 3.18 6.79
C VAL A 131 -3.50 4.41 6.40
#